data_AF-A0A1A9HY17-F1
#
_entry.id   AF-A0A1A9HY17-F1
#
_cell.length_a   1.000
_cell.length_b   1.000
_cell.length_c   1.000
_cell.angle_alpha   90.00
_cell.angle_beta   90.00
_cell.angle_gamma   90.00
#
_symmetry.space_group_name_H-M   'P 1'
#
loop_
_entity.id
_entity.type
_entity.pdbx_description
1 polymer ?
#
loop_
_entity_poly.entity_id
_entity_poly.type
_entity_poly.pdbx_seq_one_letter_code
_entity_poly.pdbx_strand_id
1 'polypeptide(L)'
;MEALAESNGDICLQIIFTATEDDQDVKKAPVSHLLAIDAQKNKMLTQKALDDRYNAPVKEYDTFAAKYPMNGALKQQNRKIKQMKEWCDTTKIAFTPTFFVCLDTSDPDARFYQLPEIYTVADLNYFLAI
;
A
#
# COMPACT_ATOMS: atom_id res chain seq x y z
N MET A 1 -8.51 -2.48 -8.32
CA MET A 1 -7.15 -1.92 -8.44
C MET A 1 -6.15 -3.02 -8.76
N GLU A 2 -6.08 -4.08 -7.96
CA GLU A 2 -5.20 -5.23 -8.25
C GLU A 2 -5.50 -5.85 -9.62
N ALA A 3 -6.79 -6.10 -9.93
CA ALA A 3 -7.19 -6.58 -11.25
C ALA A 3 -6.73 -5.68 -12.41
N LEU A 4 -6.68 -4.35 -12.22
CA LEU A 4 -6.19 -3.42 -13.24
C LEU A 4 -4.68 -3.59 -13.45
N ALA A 5 -3.90 -3.63 -12.35
CA ALA A 5 -2.46 -3.83 -12.41
C ALA A 5 -2.06 -5.23 -12.93
N GLU A 6 -2.87 -6.27 -12.67
CA GLU A 6 -2.64 -7.62 -13.19
C GLU A 6 -2.97 -7.74 -14.68
N SER A 7 -3.99 -7.02 -15.14
CA SER A 7 -4.43 -7.04 -16.53
C SER A 7 -3.54 -6.25 -17.48
N ASN A 8 -2.72 -5.34 -16.96
CA ASN A 8 -1.84 -4.47 -17.75
C ASN A 8 -0.42 -4.47 -17.15
N GLY A 9 0.50 -5.14 -17.84
CA GLY A 9 1.90 -5.29 -17.41
C GLY A 9 2.69 -3.98 -17.32
N ASP A 10 2.18 -2.89 -17.90
CA ASP A 10 2.79 -1.57 -17.85
C ASP A 10 2.33 -0.77 -16.61
N ILE A 11 1.40 -1.30 -15.81
CA ILE A 11 0.92 -0.68 -14.57
C ILE A 11 1.66 -1.26 -13.36
N CYS A 12 2.30 -0.38 -12.59
CA CYS A 12 2.87 -0.72 -11.29
C CYS A 12 2.00 -0.16 -10.16
N LEU A 13 1.67 -1.01 -9.17
CA LEU A 13 0.97 -0.59 -7.96
C LEU A 13 1.94 -0.41 -6.80
N GLN A 14 1.94 0.77 -6.18
CA GLN A 14 2.65 1.07 -4.95
C GLN A 14 1.66 1.50 -3.86
N ILE A 15 1.72 0.86 -2.70
CA ILE A 15 0.88 1.20 -1.54
C ILE A 15 1.73 1.95 -0.52
N ILE A 16 1.25 3.12 -0.08
CA ILE A 16 1.88 3.94 0.95
C ILE A 16 0.91 4.02 2.13
N PHE A 17 1.38 3.66 3.33
CA PHE A 17 0.57 3.64 4.53
C PHE A 17 0.79 4.90 5.39
N THR A 18 -0.28 5.37 6.04
CA THR A 18 -0.26 6.54 6.94
C THR A 18 0.11 6.19 8.39
N ALA A 19 0.62 4.99 8.65
CA ALA A 19 1.04 4.57 9.99
C ALA A 19 2.27 5.35 10.44
N THR A 20 2.42 5.50 11.75
CA THR A 20 3.58 6.12 12.39
C THR A 20 4.47 5.07 13.05
N GLU A 21 5.67 5.48 13.45
CA GLU A 21 6.58 4.63 14.24
C GLU A 21 6.20 4.58 15.73
N ASP A 22 5.13 5.25 16.15
CA ASP A 22 4.64 5.20 17.53
C ASP A 22 4.05 3.82 17.85
N ASP A 23 4.49 3.23 18.97
CA ASP A 23 3.94 1.95 19.45
C ASP A 23 2.47 2.05 19.87
N GLN A 24 1.96 3.26 20.13
CA GLN A 24 0.55 3.50 20.40
C GLN A 24 -0.30 3.62 19.13
N ASP A 25 0.32 3.72 17.95
CA ASP A 25 -0.42 3.74 16.69
C ASP A 25 -0.91 2.34 16.33
N VAL A 26 -2.22 2.15 16.45
CA VAL A 26 -2.92 0.89 16.11
C VAL A 26 -2.69 0.44 14.65
N LYS A 27 -2.26 1.34 13.75
CA LYS A 27 -1.92 1.00 12.36
C LYS A 27 -0.51 0.44 12.23
N LYS A 28 0.40 0.72 13.17
CA LYS A 28 1.81 0.31 13.09
C LYS A 28 1.97 -1.19 13.00
N ALA A 29 1.24 -1.94 13.84
CA ALA A 29 1.32 -3.40 13.89
C ALA A 29 0.94 -4.05 12.54
N PRO A 30 -0.27 -3.83 11.95
CA PRO A 30 -0.61 -4.41 10.67
C PRO A 30 0.27 -3.91 9.52
N VAL A 31 0.69 -2.64 9.51
CA VAL A 31 1.57 -2.12 8.46
C VAL A 31 2.97 -2.73 8.53
N SER A 32 3.57 -2.80 9.72
CA SER A 32 4.84 -3.50 9.93
C SER A 32 4.78 -4.94 9.42
N HIS A 33 3.64 -5.57 9.61
CA HIS A 33 3.40 -6.95 9.23
C HIS A 33 3.34 -7.13 7.72
N LEU A 34 2.57 -6.30 7.02
CA LEU A 34 2.51 -6.30 5.55
C LEU A 34 3.87 -5.98 4.93
N LEU A 35 4.62 -5.03 5.50
CA LEU A 35 5.98 -4.69 5.03
C LEU A 35 6.99 -5.82 5.28
N ALA A 36 6.83 -6.58 6.36
CA ALA A 36 7.67 -7.74 6.64
C ALA A 36 7.39 -8.89 5.66
N ILE A 37 6.13 -9.08 5.26
CA ILE A 37 5.75 -10.02 4.20
C ILE A 37 6.34 -9.56 2.86
N ASP A 38 6.17 -8.29 2.49
CA ASP A 38 6.72 -7.73 1.24
C ASP A 38 8.25 -7.82 1.15
N ALA A 39 8.95 -7.72 2.29
CA ALA A 39 10.40 -7.89 2.36
C ALA A 39 10.87 -9.27 1.88
N GLN A 40 10.00 -10.29 1.87
CA GLN A 40 10.30 -11.63 1.34
C GLN A 40 10.27 -11.70 -0.19
N LYS A 41 9.91 -10.60 -0.88
CA LYS A 41 9.88 -10.48 -2.35
C LYS A 41 8.97 -11.48 -3.06
N ASN A 42 7.96 -12.00 -2.35
CA ASN A 42 6.94 -12.86 -2.91
C ASN A 42 5.65 -12.07 -3.15
N LYS A 43 5.45 -11.59 -4.38
CA LYS A 43 4.29 -10.77 -4.76
C LYS A 43 2.95 -11.45 -4.47
N MET A 44 2.83 -12.75 -4.78
CA MET A 44 1.60 -13.51 -4.51
C MET A 44 1.28 -13.59 -3.02
N LEU A 45 2.31 -13.75 -2.18
CA LEU A 45 2.14 -13.78 -0.73
C LEU A 45 1.74 -12.39 -0.20
N THR A 46 2.38 -11.32 -0.68
CA THR A 46 2.03 -9.94 -0.32
C THR A 46 0.57 -9.64 -0.68
N GLN A 47 0.15 -9.99 -1.90
CA GLN A 47 -1.22 -9.81 -2.35
C GLN A 47 -2.21 -10.58 -1.48
N LYS A 48 -1.96 -11.89 -1.27
CA LYS A 48 -2.80 -12.71 -0.40
C LYS A 48 -2.93 -12.13 1.01
N ALA A 49 -1.84 -11.59 1.57
CA ALA A 49 -1.85 -10.97 2.89
C ALA A 49 -2.63 -9.64 2.91
N LEU A 50 -2.57 -8.86 1.84
CA LEU A 50 -3.39 -7.66 1.67
C LEU A 50 -4.87 -8.05 1.60
N ASP A 51 -5.23 -9.03 0.78
CA ASP A 51 -6.60 -9.55 0.68
C ASP A 51 -7.12 -10.05 2.03
N ASP A 52 -6.35 -10.92 2.70
CA ASP A 52 -6.70 -11.47 4.00
C ASP A 52 -6.88 -10.36 5.05
N ARG A 53 -6.16 -9.25 4.95
CA ARG A 53 -6.28 -8.12 5.89
C ARG A 53 -7.46 -7.20 5.55
N TYR A 54 -7.63 -6.83 4.28
CA TYR A 54 -8.59 -5.80 3.86
C TYR A 54 -9.99 -6.36 3.58
N ASN A 55 -10.10 -7.64 3.20
CA ASN A 55 -11.37 -8.33 2.97
C ASN A 55 -11.88 -9.10 4.21
N ALA A 56 -11.15 -9.07 5.33
CA ALA A 56 -11.61 -9.69 6.57
C ALA A 56 -12.89 -9.02 7.09
N PRO A 57 -13.93 -9.80 7.47
CA PRO A 57 -15.18 -9.25 8.00
C PRO A 57 -14.97 -8.55 9.35
N VAL A 58 -13.99 -9.02 10.13
CA VAL A 58 -13.58 -8.40 11.40
C VAL A 58 -12.07 -8.18 11.34
N LYS A 59 -11.62 -6.96 11.62
CA LYS A 59 -10.22 -6.53 11.44
C LYS A 59 -9.35 -6.80 12.66
N GLU A 60 -9.51 -7.95 13.30
CA GLU A 60 -8.67 -8.37 14.42
C GLU A 60 -7.23 -8.63 13.97
N TYR A 61 -6.28 -7.90 14.58
CA TYR A 61 -4.87 -8.01 14.20
C TYR A 61 -4.29 -9.38 14.57
N ASP A 62 -4.62 -9.91 15.74
CA ASP A 62 -4.04 -11.16 16.23
C ASP A 62 -4.41 -12.36 15.33
N THR A 63 -5.63 -12.38 14.81
CA THR A 63 -6.07 -13.39 13.83
C THR A 63 -5.26 -13.31 12.54
N PHE A 64 -4.98 -12.10 12.06
CA PHE A 64 -4.13 -11.90 10.89
C PHE A 64 -2.68 -12.32 11.18
N ALA A 65 -2.12 -11.88 12.31
CA ALA A 65 -0.74 -12.18 12.68
C ALA A 65 -0.47 -13.68 12.89
N ALA A 66 -1.46 -14.42 13.39
CA ALA A 66 -1.36 -15.87 13.55
C ALA A 66 -1.24 -16.61 12.21
N LYS A 67 -1.83 -16.08 11.12
CA LYS A 67 -1.73 -16.67 9.78
C LYS A 67 -0.34 -16.48 9.14
N TYR A 68 0.36 -15.42 9.52
CA TYR A 68 1.63 -15.00 8.91
C TYR A 68 2.71 -14.81 9.99
N PRO A 69 3.31 -15.86 10.55
CA PRO A 69 4.31 -15.69 11.60
C PRO A 69 5.60 -15.02 11.08
N MET A 70 5.91 -13.82 11.58
CA MET A 70 7.04 -12.99 11.08
C MET A 70 8.32 -13.03 11.93
N ASN A 71 8.38 -13.84 13.00
CA ASN A 71 9.60 -14.13 13.78
C ASN A 71 10.49 -12.89 14.12
N GLY A 72 9.88 -11.76 14.49
CA GLY A 72 10.59 -10.53 14.85
C GLY A 72 10.94 -9.57 13.70
N ALA A 73 10.65 -9.93 12.43
CA ALA A 73 10.90 -9.10 11.26
C ALA A 73 10.11 -7.76 11.25
N LEU A 74 9.06 -7.66 12.08
CA LEU A 74 8.24 -6.47 12.26
C LEU A 74 9.08 -5.23 12.65
N LYS A 75 10.00 -5.38 13.60
CA LYS A 75 10.82 -4.26 14.13
C LYS A 75 11.74 -3.65 13.08
N GLN A 76 12.06 -4.40 12.02
CA GLN A 76 12.94 -3.96 10.95
C GLN A 76 12.25 -2.99 9.98
N GLN A 77 10.93 -2.81 10.09
CA GLN A 77 10.14 -2.02 9.14
C GLN A 77 9.94 -0.55 9.56
N ASN A 78 10.34 -0.17 10.78
CA ASN A 78 10.21 1.19 11.31
C ASN A 78 10.71 2.26 10.32
N ARG A 79 11.91 2.08 9.75
CA ARG A 79 12.47 3.00 8.76
C ARG A 79 11.56 3.21 7.55
N LYS A 80 10.96 2.14 7.02
CA LYS A 80 10.03 2.24 5.87
C LYS A 80 8.73 2.94 6.28
N ILE A 81 8.22 2.67 7.48
CA ILE A 81 7.04 3.33 8.04
C ILE A 81 7.28 4.84 8.15
N LYS A 82 8.44 5.23 8.69
CA LYS A 82 8.84 6.64 8.76
C LYS A 82 8.82 7.32 7.40
N GLN A 83 9.46 6.69 6.40
CA GLN A 83 9.54 7.24 5.04
C GLN A 83 8.16 7.39 4.40
N MET A 84 7.27 6.40 4.57
CA MET A 84 5.89 6.51 4.08
C MET A 84 5.12 7.63 4.78
N LYS A 85 5.29 7.77 6.10
CA LYS A 85 4.65 8.84 6.88
C LYS A 85 5.15 10.23 6.46
N GLU A 86 6.46 10.41 6.33
CA GLU A 86 7.08 11.64 5.84
C GLU A 86 6.57 12.01 4.45
N TRP A 87 6.42 11.03 3.56
CA TRP A 87 5.82 11.25 2.24
C TRP A 87 4.37 11.69 2.36
N CYS A 88 3.54 11.04 3.20
CA CYS A 88 2.16 11.45 3.41
C CYS A 88 2.04 12.87 3.95
N ASP A 89 2.92 13.26 4.88
CA ASP A 89 2.92 14.59 5.48
C ASP A 89 3.36 15.67 4.49
N THR A 90 4.40 15.38 3.70
CA THR A 90 4.91 16.28 2.66
C THR A 90 3.86 16.50 1.56
N THR A 91 3.20 15.43 1.13
CA THR A 91 2.13 15.45 0.12
C THR A 91 0.80 15.98 0.68
N LYS A 92 0.70 16.19 2.00
CA LYS A 92 -0.49 16.66 2.71
C LYS A 92 -1.72 15.78 2.45
N ILE A 93 -1.55 14.46 2.59
CA ILE A 93 -2.65 13.50 2.44
C ILE A 93 -3.77 13.81 3.45
N ALA A 94 -4.92 14.25 2.94
CA ALA A 94 -6.05 14.70 3.75
C ALA A 94 -7.05 13.59 4.09
N PHE A 95 -7.15 12.54 3.25
CA PHE A 95 -8.10 11.43 3.45
C PHE A 95 -7.54 10.11 2.89
N THR A 96 -8.18 8.98 3.24
CA THR A 96 -7.79 7.65 2.77
C THR A 96 -9.03 6.84 2.31
N PRO A 97 -8.97 6.12 1.18
CA PRO A 97 -7.83 6.08 0.25
C PRO A 97 -7.68 7.38 -0.55
N THR A 98 -6.44 7.72 -0.91
CA THR A 98 -6.11 8.76 -1.90
C THR A 98 -5.27 8.09 -2.98
N PHE A 99 -5.59 8.32 -4.25
CA PHE A 99 -4.88 7.70 -5.37
C PHE A 99 -4.05 8.73 -6.12
N PHE A 100 -2.86 8.30 -6.57
CA PHE A 100 -1.99 9.09 -7.42
C PHE A 100 -1.68 8.28 -8.68
N VAL A 101 -1.62 8.95 -9.82
CA VAL A 101 -1.24 8.37 -11.10
C VAL A 101 0.04 9.04 -11.58
N CYS A 102 1.00 8.21 -11.99
CA CYS A 102 2.21 8.63 -12.69
C CYS A 102 2.14 8.08 -14.12
N LEU A 103 2.36 8.93 -15.13
CA LEU A 103 2.20 8.57 -16.53
C LEU A 103 3.50 8.10 -17.20
N ASP A 104 4.64 8.48 -16.66
CA ASP A 104 5.95 8.08 -17.18
C ASP A 104 6.90 7.85 -16.02
N THR A 105 7.23 6.60 -15.74
CA THR A 105 8.19 6.23 -14.68
C THR A 105 9.64 6.20 -15.17
N SER A 106 9.87 6.41 -16.47
CA SER A 106 11.21 6.52 -17.06
C SER A 106 11.76 7.95 -17.00
N ASP A 107 10.87 8.94 -16.86
CA ASP A 107 11.23 10.34 -16.67
C ASP A 107 11.77 10.58 -15.24
N PRO A 108 13.01 11.08 -15.07
CA PRO A 108 13.51 11.46 -13.74
C PRO A 108 12.71 12.58 -13.07
N ASP A 109 11.98 13.38 -13.83
CA ASP A 109 11.10 14.45 -13.34
C ASP A 109 9.62 14.02 -13.28
N ALA A 110 9.37 12.70 -13.34
CA ALA A 110 8.04 12.10 -13.25
C ALA A 110 7.21 12.68 -12.12
N ARG A 111 5.97 13.08 -12.45
CA ARG A 111 5.04 13.70 -11.52
C ARG A 111 3.90 12.76 -11.18
N PHE A 112 3.55 12.74 -9.89
CA PHE A 112 2.38 12.04 -9.38
C PHE A 112 1.21 13.02 -9.31
N TYR A 113 0.13 12.72 -10.03
CA TYR A 113 -1.09 13.50 -10.03
C TYR A 113 -2.13 12.81 -9.16
N GLN A 114 -2.66 13.53 -8.16
CA GLN A 114 -3.76 13.01 -7.35
C GLN A 114 -4.99 12.82 -8.24
N LEU A 115 -5.59 11.64 -8.19
CA LEU A 115 -6.84 11.35 -8.87
C LEU A 115 -7.96 12.22 -8.25
N PRO A 116 -8.66 13.06 -9.04
CA PRO A 116 -9.77 13.84 -8.52
C PRO A 116 -10.89 12.97 -7.92
N GLU A 117 -11.59 13.48 -6.91
CA GLU A 117 -12.66 12.75 -6.20
C GLU A 117 -13.82 12.30 -7.09
N ILE A 118 -14.02 12.97 -8.24
CA ILE A 118 -15.03 12.58 -9.23
C ILE A 118 -14.70 11.29 -9.98
N TYR A 119 -13.45 10.82 -9.89
CA TYR A 119 -13.00 9.59 -10.52
C TYR A 119 -12.78 8.49 -9.50
N THR A 120 -13.19 7.29 -9.88
CA THR A 120 -12.91 6.04 -9.20
C THR A 120 -11.72 5.35 -9.85
N VAL A 121 -11.18 4.35 -9.16
CA VAL A 121 -10.14 3.47 -9.73
C VAL A 121 -10.65 2.74 -10.97
N ALA A 122 -11.95 2.43 -11.04
CA ALA A 122 -12.52 1.76 -12.21
C ALA A 122 -12.47 2.67 -13.44
N ASP A 123 -12.52 3.99 -13.26
CA ASP A 123 -12.43 4.95 -14.35
C ASP A 123 -11.04 4.97 -15.00
N LEU A 124 -10.00 4.55 -14.27
CA LEU A 124 -8.66 4.34 -14.85
C LEU A 124 -8.65 3.29 -15.96
N ASN A 125 -9.59 2.35 -15.97
CA ASN A 125 -9.73 1.41 -17.09
C ASN A 125 -10.01 2.15 -18.41
N TYR A 126 -10.71 3.29 -18.42
CA TYR A 126 -10.95 4.04 -19.66
C TYR A 126 -9.74 4.87 -20.10
N PHE A 127 -8.90 5.28 -19.16
CA PHE A 127 -7.69 6.07 -19.45
C PHE A 127 -6.49 5.19 -19.84
N LEU A 128 -6.45 3.96 -19.34
CA LEU A 128 -5.30 3.04 -19.45
C LEU A 128 -5.61 1.76 -20.24
N ALA A 129 -6.86 1.56 -20.70
CA ALA A 129 -7.15 0.53 -21.70
C ALA A 129 -6.55 0.97 -23.04
N ILE A 130 -5.43 0.33 -23.38
CA ILE A 130 -4.83 0.33 -24.71
C ILE A 130 -4.95 -1.09 -25.24
#